data_AF-A0A7V8XD41-F1
#
_entry.id   AF-A0A7V8XD41-F1
#
_cell.length_a   1.000
_cell.length_b   1.000
_cell.length_c   1.000
_cell.angle_alpha   90.00
_cell.angle_beta   90.00
_cell.angle_gamma   90.00
#
_symmetry.space_group_name_H-M   'P 1'
#
loop_
_entity.id
_entity.type
_entity.pdbx_description
1 polymer ?
#
loop_
_entity_poly.entity_id
_entity_poly.type
_entity_poly.pdbx_seq_one_letter_code
_entity_poly.pdbx_strand_id
1 'polypeptide(L)'
;MNLLWREALLAFRRTRTLSALSVTTIAFALFVSGLFGLVALNMRAAISRVEERVEVIAFVHRGTPTQTLTVAGQDIAAFPEVLTVSYVSEEDALERARAELVEFEDAYKDLEVNPLPASLELRLKPGFRDAASAGNVAERLRSFEFVEDVRYGEDWVHRLDTLRKMAALIGLGIGLAFALVSIVIIGVTIRMTVLQRAREIQIMRLVGATDWFIRGPFLLEGAIKGFLGGLIAVGLCAAVFGAFRAQSIALGTGLLFFGPAQAVLLLIFGVLLGFGGSLFSVGRHLRNV
;
A
#
# COMPACT_ATOMS: atom_id res chain seq x y z
N MET A 1 16.33 16.23 34.61
CA MET A 1 15.87 15.05 33.85
C MET A 1 14.58 14.57 34.51
N ASN A 2 13.43 14.85 33.89
CA ASN A 2 12.12 14.94 34.54
C ASN A 2 11.69 13.62 35.21
N LEU A 3 11.14 13.71 36.43
CA LEU A 3 10.68 12.58 37.27
C LEU A 3 9.88 11.52 36.48
N LEU A 4 9.05 11.96 35.53
CA LEU A 4 8.26 11.11 34.64
C LEU A 4 9.09 10.09 33.83
N TRP A 5 10.24 10.51 33.29
CA TRP A 5 11.11 9.61 32.51
C TRP A 5 11.77 8.55 33.39
N ARG A 6 12.22 8.95 34.59
CA ARG A 6 12.85 8.04 35.55
C ARG A 6 11.85 7.00 36.03
N GLU A 7 10.62 7.41 36.30
CA GLU A 7 9.56 6.50 36.72
C GLU A 7 9.10 5.53 35.63
N ALA A 8 9.00 5.99 34.38
CA ALA A 8 8.66 5.12 33.24
C ALA A 8 9.72 4.03 33.02
N LEU A 9 11.01 4.38 33.09
CA LEU A 9 12.10 3.41 32.96
C LEU A 9 12.16 2.42 34.14
N LEU A 10 11.87 2.88 35.36
CA LEU A 10 11.81 2.00 36.54
C LEU A 10 10.60 1.06 36.49
N ALA A 11 9.46 1.51 35.97
CA ALA A 11 8.28 0.67 35.74
C ALA A 11 8.59 -0.45 34.74
N PHE A 12 9.20 -0.10 33.59
CA PHE A 12 9.64 -1.07 32.57
C PHE A 12 10.58 -2.15 33.16
N ARG A 13 11.43 -1.77 34.11
CA ARG A 13 12.39 -2.67 34.76
C ARG A 13 11.79 -3.54 35.87
N ARG A 14 10.64 -3.18 36.44
CA ARG A 14 9.94 -3.97 37.49
C ARG A 14 9.03 -5.05 36.89
N THR A 15 8.37 -4.77 35.77
CA THR A 15 7.50 -5.72 35.06
C THR A 15 8.11 -6.14 33.71
N ARG A 16 9.36 -6.60 33.73
CA ARG A 16 10.15 -6.90 32.50
C ARG A 16 9.45 -7.86 31.56
N THR A 17 8.84 -8.93 32.07
CA THR A 17 8.20 -9.97 31.25
C THR A 17 6.94 -9.45 30.56
N LEU A 18 6.04 -8.78 31.30
CA LEU A 18 4.81 -8.20 30.75
C LEU A 18 5.08 -7.02 29.81
N SER A 19 6.10 -6.21 30.12
CA SER A 19 6.55 -5.13 29.25
C SER A 19 7.18 -5.67 27.96
N ALA A 20 8.02 -6.70 28.05
CA ALA A 20 8.56 -7.36 26.86
C ALA A 20 7.44 -7.99 26.01
N LEU A 21 6.47 -8.67 26.63
CA LEU A 21 5.32 -9.23 25.93
C LEU A 21 4.54 -8.13 25.19
N SER A 22 4.25 -7.01 25.86
CA SER A 22 3.58 -5.87 25.25
C SER A 22 4.35 -5.32 24.05
N VAL A 23 5.66 -5.11 24.19
CA VAL A 23 6.52 -4.61 23.11
C VAL A 23 6.53 -5.58 21.94
N THR A 24 6.66 -6.88 22.20
CA THR A 24 6.68 -7.92 21.16
C THR A 24 5.34 -8.02 20.43
N THR A 25 4.21 -7.95 21.13
CA THR A 25 2.89 -7.97 20.47
C THR A 25 2.70 -6.74 19.58
N ILE A 26 3.07 -5.54 20.06
CA ILE A 26 3.01 -4.32 19.24
C ILE A 26 3.98 -4.44 18.05
N ALA A 27 5.17 -4.98 18.26
CA ALA A 27 6.16 -5.21 17.21
C ALA A 27 5.60 -6.14 16.13
N PHE A 28 4.97 -7.26 16.50
CA PHE A 28 4.34 -8.17 15.53
C PHE A 28 3.15 -7.52 14.81
N ALA A 29 2.32 -6.75 15.51
CA ALA A 29 1.23 -6.00 14.89
C ALA A 29 1.74 -5.09 13.76
N LEU A 30 2.73 -4.27 14.10
CA LEU A 30 3.33 -3.30 13.19
C LEU A 30 4.18 -3.98 12.11
N PHE A 31 4.86 -5.08 12.43
CA PHE A 31 5.65 -5.85 11.48
C PHE A 31 4.76 -6.46 10.40
N VAL A 32 3.63 -7.08 10.78
CA VAL A 32 2.70 -7.64 9.80
C VAL A 32 2.10 -6.53 8.94
N SER A 33 1.62 -5.45 9.53
CA SER A 33 1.13 -4.29 8.76
C SER A 33 2.19 -3.68 7.85
N GLY A 34 3.43 -3.59 8.33
CA GLY A 34 4.59 -3.15 7.56
C GLY A 34 4.92 -4.10 6.41
N LEU A 35 4.88 -5.41 6.63
CA LEU A 35 5.13 -6.40 5.59
C LEU A 35 4.10 -6.29 4.44
N PHE A 36 2.81 -6.20 4.78
CA PHE A 36 1.76 -5.96 3.77
C PHE A 36 1.91 -4.60 3.08
N GLY A 37 2.31 -3.55 3.82
CA GLY A 37 2.63 -2.25 3.24
C GLY A 37 3.79 -2.33 2.24
N LEU A 38 4.81 -3.12 2.53
CA LEU A 38 5.97 -3.34 1.66
C LEU A 38 5.60 -4.13 0.41
N VAL A 39 4.75 -5.15 0.55
CA VAL A 39 4.15 -5.88 -0.59
C VAL A 39 3.33 -4.93 -1.46
N ALA A 40 2.47 -4.10 -0.86
CA ALA A 40 1.66 -3.13 -1.61
C ALA A 40 2.51 -2.10 -2.34
N LEU A 41 3.60 -1.63 -1.73
CA LEU A 41 4.55 -0.70 -2.34
C LEU A 41 5.24 -1.31 -3.55
N ASN A 42 5.74 -2.54 -3.41
CA ASN A 42 6.41 -3.26 -4.50
C ASN A 42 5.43 -3.66 -5.60
N MET A 43 4.22 -4.08 -5.25
CA MET A 43 3.16 -4.36 -6.21
C MET A 43 2.84 -3.11 -7.04
N ARG A 44 2.72 -1.94 -6.40
CA ARG A 44 2.50 -0.68 -7.12
C ARG A 44 3.65 -0.34 -8.08
N ALA A 45 4.89 -0.59 -7.67
CA ALA A 45 6.05 -0.35 -8.53
C ALA A 45 6.14 -1.36 -9.69
N ALA A 46 5.73 -2.62 -9.48
CA ALA A 46 5.62 -3.61 -10.54
C ALA A 46 4.51 -3.23 -11.53
N ILE A 47 3.35 -2.83 -11.02
CA ILE A 47 2.22 -2.35 -11.82
C ILE A 47 2.62 -1.14 -12.65
N SER A 48 3.29 -0.13 -12.08
CA SER A 48 3.65 1.08 -12.85
C SER A 48 4.55 0.80 -14.04
N ARG A 49 5.45 -0.20 -13.94
CA ARG A 49 6.29 -0.63 -15.07
C ARG A 49 5.49 -1.31 -16.19
N VAL A 50 4.40 -1.98 -15.82
CA VAL A 50 3.46 -2.61 -16.77
C VAL A 50 2.51 -1.56 -17.35
N GLU A 51 1.95 -0.67 -16.53
CA GLU A 51 1.08 0.44 -16.94
C GLU A 51 1.75 1.38 -17.96
N GLU A 52 3.07 1.58 -17.89
CA GLU A 52 3.80 2.35 -18.91
C GLU A 52 3.69 1.78 -20.33
N ARG A 53 3.37 0.48 -20.44
CA ARG A 53 3.11 -0.26 -21.68
C ARG A 53 1.63 -0.50 -21.95
N VAL A 54 0.73 -0.08 -21.06
CA VAL A 54 -0.72 -0.22 -21.28
C VAL A 54 -1.15 0.89 -22.23
N GLU A 55 -1.55 0.46 -23.42
CA GLU A 55 -2.12 1.30 -24.46
C GLU A 55 -3.60 0.95 -24.63
N VAL A 56 -4.41 1.96 -24.96
CA VAL A 56 -5.80 1.74 -25.36
C VAL A 56 -5.82 1.73 -26.88
N ILE A 57 -6.19 0.60 -27.46
CA ILE A 57 -6.17 0.35 -28.90
C ILE A 57 -7.62 0.33 -29.37
N ALA A 58 -8.01 1.32 -30.17
CA ALA A 58 -9.31 1.34 -30.84
C ALA A 58 -9.13 0.85 -32.28
N PHE A 59 -9.67 -0.33 -32.60
CA PHE A 59 -9.71 -0.87 -33.94
C PHE A 59 -10.83 -0.19 -34.72
N VAL A 60 -10.53 0.18 -35.97
CA VAL A 60 -11.47 0.92 -36.82
C VAL A 60 -12.02 0.04 -37.92
N HIS A 61 -13.24 0.32 -38.37
CA HIS A 61 -13.84 -0.40 -39.48
C HIS A 61 -13.03 -0.21 -40.77
N ARG A 62 -12.91 -1.29 -41.55
CA ARG A 62 -12.24 -1.25 -42.86
C ARG A 62 -12.93 -0.26 -43.79
N GLY A 63 -12.13 0.54 -44.51
CA GLY A 63 -12.64 1.56 -45.43
C GLY A 63 -13.02 2.89 -44.77
N THR A 64 -12.76 3.06 -43.47
CA THR A 64 -12.91 4.37 -42.81
C THR A 64 -12.00 5.41 -43.49
N PRO A 65 -12.53 6.58 -43.91
CA PRO A 65 -11.71 7.61 -44.54
C PRO A 65 -10.61 8.13 -43.60
N THR A 66 -9.39 8.28 -44.12
CA THR A 66 -8.24 8.80 -43.36
C THR A 66 -8.47 10.22 -42.82
N GLN A 67 -9.30 11.01 -43.49
CA GLN A 67 -9.73 12.33 -43.04
C GLN A 67 -10.53 12.26 -41.74
N THR A 68 -11.48 11.32 -41.64
CA THR A 68 -12.28 11.07 -40.43
C THR A 68 -11.38 10.64 -39.28
N LEU A 69 -10.42 9.76 -39.53
CA LEU A 69 -9.45 9.28 -38.52
C LEU A 69 -8.54 10.41 -38.02
N THR A 70 -8.14 11.32 -38.92
CA THR A 70 -7.30 12.47 -38.57
C THR A 70 -8.04 13.45 -37.67
N VAL A 71 -9.30 13.76 -38.00
CA VAL A 71 -10.14 14.65 -37.18
C VAL A 71 -10.43 14.02 -35.82
N ALA A 72 -10.84 12.75 -35.81
CA ALA A 72 -11.09 12.04 -34.56
C ALA A 72 -9.83 11.92 -33.69
N GLY A 73 -8.65 11.71 -34.30
CA GLY A 73 -7.38 11.70 -33.58
C GLY A 73 -7.09 13.03 -32.86
N GLN A 74 -7.47 14.17 -33.45
CA GLN A 74 -7.33 15.49 -32.80
C GLN A 74 -8.30 15.66 -31.63
N ASP A 75 -9.56 15.25 -31.81
CA ASP A 75 -10.58 15.31 -30.76
C ASP A 75 -10.21 14.43 -29.56
N ILE A 76 -9.70 13.22 -29.84
CA ILE A 76 -9.23 12.27 -28.84
C ILE A 76 -7.97 12.80 -28.13
N ALA A 77 -7.05 13.44 -28.86
CA ALA A 77 -5.86 14.04 -28.26
C ALA A 77 -6.20 15.21 -27.32
N ALA A 78 -7.37 15.83 -27.48
CA ALA A 78 -7.87 16.87 -26.58
C ALA A 78 -8.41 16.32 -25.24
N PHE A 79 -8.54 15.00 -25.08
CA PHE A 79 -8.99 14.41 -23.82
C PHE A 79 -7.96 14.66 -22.70
N PRO A 80 -8.41 15.07 -21.50
CA PRO A 80 -7.49 15.38 -20.40
C PRO A 80 -6.66 14.17 -19.97
N GLU A 81 -7.15 12.95 -20.15
CA GLU A 81 -6.51 11.69 -19.80
C GLU A 81 -5.45 11.24 -20.81
N VAL A 82 -5.54 11.68 -22.06
CA VAL A 82 -4.71 11.20 -23.18
C VAL A 82 -3.39 11.96 -23.23
N LEU A 83 -2.29 11.22 -23.40
CA LEU A 83 -0.93 11.74 -23.54
C LEU A 83 -0.54 11.83 -25.03
N THR A 84 -0.73 10.76 -25.78
CA THR A 84 -0.46 10.69 -27.22
C THR A 84 -1.47 9.79 -27.92
N VAL A 85 -1.76 10.10 -29.18
CA VAL A 85 -2.57 9.28 -30.10
C VAL A 85 -1.74 8.97 -31.33
N SER A 86 -1.63 7.70 -31.69
CA SER A 86 -0.91 7.22 -32.86
C SER A 86 -1.86 6.46 -33.77
N TYR A 87 -1.87 6.80 -35.05
CA TYR A 87 -2.58 6.02 -36.07
C TYR A 87 -1.67 4.93 -36.61
N VAL A 88 -2.19 3.71 -36.69
CA VAL A 88 -1.50 2.53 -37.21
C VAL A 88 -2.29 2.02 -38.39
N SER A 89 -1.65 2.02 -39.56
CA SER A 89 -2.25 1.47 -40.76
C SER A 89 -2.32 -0.06 -40.70
N GLU A 90 -3.17 -0.66 -41.52
CA GLU A 90 -3.24 -2.13 -41.66
C GLU A 90 -1.86 -2.72 -42.01
N GLU A 91 -1.10 -2.03 -42.87
CA GLU A 91 0.23 -2.42 -43.33
C GLU A 91 1.26 -2.38 -42.18
N ASP A 92 1.29 -1.28 -41.42
CA ASP A 92 2.18 -1.12 -40.26
C ASP A 92 1.87 -2.14 -39.15
N ALA A 93 0.58 -2.48 -38.96
CA ALA A 93 0.15 -3.48 -38.00
C ALA A 93 0.68 -4.87 -38.37
N LEU A 94 0.67 -5.21 -39.67
CA LEU A 94 1.20 -6.49 -40.17
C LEU A 94 2.72 -6.56 -40.05
N GLU A 95 3.43 -5.48 -40.34
CA GLU A 95 4.89 -5.42 -40.19
C GLU A 95 5.32 -5.60 -38.73
N ARG A 96 4.62 -4.93 -37.79
CA ARG A 96 4.84 -5.13 -36.35
C ARG A 96 4.56 -6.55 -35.88
N ALA A 97 3.44 -7.13 -36.31
CA ALA A 97 3.08 -8.50 -35.94
C ALA A 97 4.15 -9.51 -36.40
N ARG A 98 4.70 -9.34 -37.62
CA ARG A 98 5.80 -10.18 -38.13
C ARG A 98 7.10 -10.02 -37.33
N ALA A 99 7.41 -8.80 -36.87
CA ALA A 99 8.61 -8.54 -36.09
C ALA A 99 8.53 -9.08 -34.65
N GLU A 100 7.35 -9.05 -34.03
CA GLU A 100 7.16 -9.52 -32.65
C GLU A 100 6.92 -11.03 -32.53
N LEU A 101 6.28 -11.64 -33.53
CA LEU A 101 5.88 -13.05 -33.52
C LEU A 101 6.67 -13.86 -34.56
N VAL A 102 8.01 -13.88 -34.41
CA VAL A 102 8.94 -14.59 -35.31
C VAL A 102 8.61 -16.09 -35.43
N GLU A 103 8.05 -16.71 -34.39
CA GLU A 103 7.60 -18.12 -34.43
C GLU A 103 6.36 -18.37 -35.30
N PHE A 104 5.62 -17.33 -35.68
CA PHE A 104 4.41 -17.41 -36.52
C PHE A 104 4.61 -16.80 -37.91
N GLU A 105 5.85 -16.51 -38.30
CA GLU A 105 6.17 -15.85 -39.58
C GLU A 105 5.55 -16.58 -40.79
N ASP A 106 5.52 -17.92 -40.76
CA ASP A 106 4.92 -18.76 -41.81
C ASP A 106 3.40 -18.63 -41.89
N ALA A 107 2.71 -18.42 -40.76
CA ALA A 107 1.26 -18.22 -40.74
C ALA A 107 0.85 -16.86 -41.37
N TYR A 108 1.77 -15.89 -41.40
CA TYR A 108 1.55 -14.56 -41.96
C TYR A 108 2.11 -14.38 -43.38
N LYS A 109 2.86 -15.35 -43.90
CA LYS A 109 3.42 -15.34 -45.27
C LYS A 109 2.41 -15.76 -46.33
N ASP A 110 1.52 -16.70 -46.00
CA ASP A 110 0.54 -17.27 -46.94
C ASP A 110 -0.82 -16.53 -46.97
N LEU A 111 -0.92 -15.38 -46.29
CA LEU A 111 -2.14 -14.56 -46.30
C LEU A 111 -2.23 -13.72 -47.58
N GLU A 112 -3.17 -14.05 -48.47
CA GLU A 112 -3.48 -13.26 -49.67
C GLU A 112 -4.10 -11.89 -49.34
N VAL A 113 -4.72 -11.75 -48.16
CA VAL A 113 -5.38 -10.52 -47.70
C VAL A 113 -5.01 -10.25 -46.24
N ASN A 114 -4.62 -9.01 -45.92
CA ASN A 114 -4.28 -8.60 -44.56
C ASN A 114 -5.51 -8.76 -43.62
N PRO A 115 -5.45 -9.60 -42.58
CA PRO A 115 -6.55 -9.77 -41.64
C PRO A 115 -6.59 -8.66 -40.59
N LEU A 116 -5.51 -7.90 -40.38
CA LEU A 116 -5.39 -6.92 -39.30
C LEU A 116 -6.07 -5.60 -39.69
N PRO A 117 -7.04 -5.11 -38.89
CA PRO A 117 -7.63 -3.79 -39.10
C PRO A 117 -6.67 -2.68 -38.68
N ALA A 118 -6.87 -1.47 -39.22
CA ALA A 118 -6.18 -0.28 -38.74
C ALA A 118 -6.60 0.03 -37.30
N SER A 119 -5.75 0.74 -36.56
CA SER A 119 -6.03 1.10 -35.17
C SER A 119 -5.57 2.51 -34.80
N LEU A 120 -6.24 3.07 -33.79
CA LEU A 120 -5.78 4.24 -33.05
C LEU A 120 -5.24 3.75 -31.70
N GLU A 121 -3.95 3.93 -31.48
CA GLU A 121 -3.26 3.56 -30.24
C GLU A 121 -3.07 4.79 -29.36
N LEU A 122 -3.68 4.77 -28.18
CA LEU A 122 -3.65 5.87 -27.23
C LEU A 122 -2.79 5.51 -26.03
N ARG A 123 -1.90 6.42 -25.64
CA ARG A 123 -1.19 6.36 -24.36
C ARG A 123 -1.81 7.32 -23.38
N LEU A 124 -2.09 6.87 -22.16
CA LEU A 124 -2.68 7.69 -21.10
C LEU A 124 -1.61 8.42 -20.27
N LYS A 125 -1.96 9.58 -19.74
CA LYS A 125 -1.12 10.38 -18.83
C LYS A 125 -0.89 9.65 -17.50
N PRO A 126 0.25 9.89 -16.82
CA PRO A 126 0.48 9.38 -15.47
C PRO A 126 -0.68 9.77 -14.53
N GLY A 127 -1.22 8.80 -13.81
CA GLY A 127 -2.38 8.98 -12.92
C GLY A 127 -3.73 8.58 -13.51
N PHE A 128 -3.83 8.40 -14.83
CA PHE A 128 -5.03 7.90 -15.54
C PHE A 128 -4.82 6.49 -16.13
N ARG A 129 -3.80 5.77 -15.67
CA ARG A 129 -3.42 4.44 -16.17
C ARG A 129 -4.03 3.28 -15.37
N ASP A 130 -4.90 3.59 -14.41
CA ASP A 130 -5.64 2.59 -13.67
C ASP A 130 -6.78 2.01 -14.51
N ALA A 131 -7.27 0.84 -14.12
CA ALA A 131 -8.32 0.12 -14.85
C ALA A 131 -9.60 0.95 -15.04
N ALA A 132 -9.97 1.80 -14.07
CA ALA A 132 -11.20 2.58 -14.14
C ALA A 132 -11.05 3.74 -15.14
N SER A 133 -9.94 4.48 -15.07
CA SER A 133 -9.65 5.55 -16.03
C SER A 133 -9.53 5.02 -17.47
N ALA A 134 -8.81 3.91 -17.68
CA ALA A 134 -8.68 3.28 -18.99
C ALA A 134 -10.04 2.79 -19.53
N GLY A 135 -10.88 2.19 -18.67
CA GLY A 135 -12.24 1.77 -19.03
C GLY A 135 -13.14 2.95 -19.44
N ASN A 136 -13.05 4.08 -18.73
CA ASN A 136 -13.80 5.29 -19.09
C ASN A 136 -13.40 5.84 -20.47
N VAL A 137 -12.10 5.85 -20.78
CA VAL A 137 -11.61 6.27 -22.10
C VAL A 137 -12.05 5.27 -23.17
N ALA A 138 -11.99 3.97 -22.89
CA ALA A 138 -12.42 2.93 -23.82
C ALA A 138 -13.92 3.02 -24.15
N GLU A 139 -14.78 3.24 -23.16
CA GLU A 139 -16.22 3.48 -23.37
C GLU A 139 -16.49 4.72 -24.23
N ARG A 140 -15.73 5.80 -23.99
CA ARG A 140 -15.84 7.00 -24.82
C ARG A 140 -15.39 6.74 -26.27
N LEU A 141 -14.37 5.91 -26.47
CA LEU A 141 -13.91 5.51 -27.81
C LEU A 141 -14.94 4.62 -28.53
N ARG A 142 -15.62 3.71 -27.81
CA ARG A 142 -16.69 2.88 -28.37
C ARG A 142 -17.90 3.68 -28.87
N SER A 143 -18.04 4.93 -28.42
CA SER A 143 -19.13 5.81 -28.87
C SER A 143 -18.94 6.38 -30.28
N PHE A 144 -17.74 6.27 -30.85
CA PHE A 144 -17.47 6.71 -32.22
C PHE A 144 -17.93 5.64 -33.23
N GLU A 145 -18.71 6.04 -34.23
CA GLU A 145 -19.32 5.12 -35.21
C GLU A 145 -18.30 4.35 -36.07
N PHE A 146 -17.09 4.88 -36.24
CA PHE A 146 -16.02 4.24 -37.03
C PHE A 146 -15.22 3.19 -36.23
N VAL A 147 -15.47 3.05 -34.93
CA VAL A 147 -14.73 2.14 -34.03
C VAL A 147 -15.46 0.79 -33.97
N GLU A 148 -14.73 -0.27 -34.32
CA GLU A 148 -15.24 -1.65 -34.35
C GLU A 148 -15.09 -2.35 -32.99
N ASP A 149 -13.90 -2.26 -32.40
CA ASP A 149 -13.59 -2.83 -31.08
C ASP A 149 -12.57 -1.94 -30.37
N VAL A 150 -12.62 -1.91 -29.04
CA VAL A 150 -11.64 -1.20 -28.22
C VAL A 150 -11.04 -2.18 -27.23
N ARG A 151 -9.74 -2.41 -27.40
CA ARG A 151 -8.94 -3.26 -26.52
C ARG A 151 -8.01 -2.42 -25.70
N TYR A 152 -8.02 -2.69 -24.41
CA TYR A 152 -7.08 -2.15 -23.46
C TYR A 152 -6.66 -3.30 -22.55
N GLY A 153 -5.56 -3.15 -21.80
CA GLY A 153 -5.04 -4.18 -20.89
C GLY A 153 -5.96 -4.51 -19.69
N GLU A 154 -7.27 -4.44 -19.85
CA GLU A 154 -8.34 -4.58 -18.87
C GLU A 154 -8.13 -5.79 -17.95
N ASP A 155 -7.94 -6.97 -18.53
CA ASP A 155 -7.83 -8.22 -17.77
C ASP A 155 -6.66 -8.21 -16.79
N TRP A 156 -5.50 -7.71 -17.20
CA TRP A 156 -4.31 -7.70 -16.37
C TRP A 156 -4.37 -6.58 -15.33
N VAL A 157 -4.71 -5.36 -15.73
CA VAL A 157 -4.78 -4.22 -14.81
C VAL A 157 -5.86 -4.43 -13.75
N HIS A 158 -7.03 -4.94 -14.14
CA HIS A 158 -8.13 -5.23 -13.20
C HIS A 158 -7.80 -6.35 -12.22
N ARG A 159 -7.18 -7.45 -12.68
CA ARG A 159 -6.73 -8.54 -11.79
C ARG A 159 -5.69 -8.06 -10.79
N LEU A 160 -4.72 -7.25 -11.23
CA LEU A 160 -3.67 -6.73 -10.35
C LEU A 160 -4.22 -5.73 -9.31
N ASP A 161 -5.15 -4.85 -9.70
CA ASP A 161 -5.80 -3.93 -8.76
C ASP A 161 -6.66 -4.69 -7.73
N THR A 162 -7.38 -5.73 -8.16
CA THR A 162 -8.16 -6.60 -7.26
C THR A 162 -7.24 -7.31 -6.27
N LEU A 163 -6.13 -7.89 -6.73
CA LEU A 163 -5.14 -8.53 -5.85
C LEU A 163 -4.54 -7.54 -4.85
N ARG A 164 -4.24 -6.31 -5.28
CA ARG A 164 -3.76 -5.24 -4.39
C ARG A 164 -4.79 -4.91 -3.31
N LYS A 165 -6.06 -4.71 -3.69
CA LYS A 165 -7.15 -4.41 -2.75
C LYS A 165 -7.35 -5.53 -1.74
N MET A 166 -7.32 -6.79 -2.19
CA MET A 166 -7.40 -7.96 -1.30
C MET A 166 -6.22 -8.01 -0.32
N ALA A 167 -4.98 -7.81 -0.80
CA ALA A 167 -3.80 -7.79 0.05
C ALA A 167 -3.86 -6.67 1.11
N ALA A 168 -4.34 -5.48 0.72
CA ALA A 168 -4.55 -4.37 1.66
C ALA A 168 -5.62 -4.70 2.71
N LEU A 169 -6.74 -5.29 2.31
CA LEU A 169 -7.82 -5.67 3.22
C LEU A 169 -7.38 -6.76 4.23
N ILE A 170 -6.67 -7.79 3.76
CA ILE A 170 -6.12 -8.85 4.61
C ILE A 170 -5.09 -8.27 5.59
N GLY A 171 -4.17 -7.43 5.10
CA GLY A 171 -3.15 -6.80 5.94
C GLY A 171 -3.74 -5.89 7.01
N LEU A 172 -4.79 -5.14 6.67
CA LEU A 172 -5.53 -4.30 7.62
C LEU A 172 -6.26 -5.16 8.65
N GLY A 173 -6.95 -6.23 8.22
CA GLY A 173 -7.66 -7.15 9.12
C GLY A 173 -6.74 -7.81 10.15
N ILE A 174 -5.60 -8.35 9.71
CA ILE A 174 -4.61 -8.95 10.62
C ILE A 174 -3.98 -7.88 11.52
N GLY A 175 -3.65 -6.71 10.96
CA GLY A 175 -3.11 -5.58 11.73
C GLY A 175 -4.04 -5.13 12.87
N LEU A 176 -5.35 -5.02 12.59
CA LEU A 176 -6.37 -4.70 13.58
C LEU A 176 -6.47 -5.78 14.66
N ALA A 177 -6.44 -7.05 14.28
CA ALA A 177 -6.49 -8.16 15.25
C ALA A 177 -5.32 -8.08 16.25
N PHE A 178 -4.10 -7.89 15.77
CA PHE A 178 -2.93 -7.73 16.64
C PHE A 178 -2.95 -6.42 17.44
N ALA A 179 -3.52 -5.34 16.89
CA ALA A 179 -3.71 -4.09 17.63
C ALA A 179 -4.64 -4.29 18.84
N LEU A 180 -5.75 -5.03 18.65
CA LEU A 180 -6.66 -5.38 19.75
C LEU A 180 -5.96 -6.24 20.82
N VAL A 181 -5.21 -7.27 20.41
CA VAL A 181 -4.41 -8.10 21.33
C VAL A 181 -3.41 -7.23 22.11
N SER A 182 -2.76 -6.29 21.44
CA SER A 182 -1.83 -5.36 22.07
C SER A 182 -2.51 -4.50 23.13
N ILE A 183 -3.70 -3.95 22.84
CA ILE A 183 -4.48 -3.16 23.81
C ILE A 183 -4.82 -3.98 25.06
N VAL A 184 -5.22 -5.25 24.88
CA VAL A 184 -5.52 -6.15 26.01
C VAL A 184 -4.27 -6.41 26.86
N ILE A 185 -3.14 -6.71 26.24
CA ILE A 185 -1.88 -7.01 26.95
C ILE A 185 -1.34 -5.76 27.67
N ILE A 186 -1.37 -4.60 27.00
CA ILE A 186 -1.06 -3.31 27.63
C ILE A 186 -1.98 -3.10 28.84
N GLY A 187 -3.26 -3.43 28.68
CA GLY A 187 -4.24 -3.25 29.73
C GLY A 187 -3.96 -4.06 30.98
N VAL A 188 -3.67 -5.35 30.81
CA VAL A 188 -3.26 -6.27 31.89
C VAL A 188 -1.96 -5.79 32.54
N THR A 189 -1.00 -5.32 31.74
CA THR A 189 0.29 -4.83 32.24
C THR A 189 0.11 -3.58 33.11
N ILE A 190 -0.70 -2.62 32.65
CA ILE A 190 -0.98 -1.39 33.40
C ILE A 190 -1.72 -1.69 34.69
N ARG A 191 -2.71 -2.60 34.66
CA ARG A 191 -3.40 -3.04 35.88
C ARG A 191 -2.40 -3.55 36.92
N MET A 192 -1.43 -4.38 36.52
CA MET A 192 -0.40 -4.88 37.42
C MET A 192 0.49 -3.75 37.95
N THR A 193 0.94 -2.82 37.10
CA THR A 193 1.77 -1.69 37.54
C THR A 193 1.01 -0.76 38.49
N VAL A 194 -0.28 -0.51 38.24
CA VAL A 194 -1.15 0.29 39.11
C VAL A 194 -1.30 -0.38 40.48
N LEU A 195 -1.57 -1.69 40.54
CA LEU A 195 -1.69 -2.42 41.80
C LEU A 195 -0.38 -2.39 42.60
N GLN A 196 0.77 -2.50 41.94
CA GLN A 196 2.07 -2.39 42.59
C GLN A 196 2.37 -0.98 43.15
N ARG A 197 1.70 0.06 42.64
CA ARG A 197 1.86 1.45 43.08
C ARG A 197 0.63 2.00 43.81
N ALA A 198 -0.32 1.13 44.22
CA ALA A 198 -1.59 1.57 44.80
C ALA A 198 -1.42 2.53 45.99
N ARG A 199 -0.47 2.25 46.89
CA ARG A 199 -0.17 3.10 48.05
C ARG A 199 0.38 4.47 47.66
N GLU A 200 1.26 4.54 46.66
CA GLU A 200 1.79 5.82 46.16
C GLU A 200 0.69 6.65 45.50
N ILE A 201 -0.18 6.01 44.70
CA ILE A 201 -1.32 6.65 44.05
C ILE A 201 -2.31 7.21 45.09
N GLN A 202 -2.58 6.47 46.17
CA GLN A 202 -3.42 6.95 47.26
C GLN A 202 -2.84 8.19 47.94
N ILE A 203 -1.53 8.20 48.24
CA ILE A 203 -0.86 9.38 48.82
C ILE A 203 -0.97 10.58 47.86
N MET A 204 -0.70 10.38 46.56
CA MET A 204 -0.81 11.46 45.57
C MET A 204 -2.23 12.05 45.49
N ARG A 205 -3.26 11.20 45.58
CA ARG A 205 -4.66 11.66 45.62
C ARG A 205 -4.98 12.46 46.88
N LEU A 206 -4.47 12.05 48.05
CA LEU A 206 -4.70 12.75 49.32
C LEU A 206 -4.07 14.16 49.34
N VAL A 207 -2.98 14.37 48.60
CA VAL A 207 -2.31 15.68 48.47
C VAL A 207 -2.91 16.53 47.33
N GLY A 208 -3.96 16.04 46.65
CA GLY A 208 -4.68 16.78 45.61
C GLY A 208 -4.05 16.74 44.21
N ALA A 209 -3.26 15.71 43.90
CA ALA A 209 -2.71 15.54 42.55
C ALA A 209 -3.83 15.37 41.50
N THR A 210 -3.67 16.01 40.35
CA THR A 210 -4.63 15.89 39.24
C THR A 210 -4.58 14.51 38.60
N ASP A 211 -5.72 14.03 38.08
CA ASP A 211 -5.81 12.75 37.37
C ASP A 211 -4.79 12.64 36.24
N TRP A 212 -4.53 13.72 35.50
CA TRP A 212 -3.52 13.75 34.44
C TRP A 212 -2.10 13.51 34.95
N PHE A 213 -1.77 14.04 36.13
CA PHE A 213 -0.47 13.83 36.76
C PHE A 213 -0.27 12.36 37.15
N ILE A 214 -1.32 11.70 37.66
CA ILE A 214 -1.30 10.27 38.02
C ILE A 214 -1.25 9.38 36.77
N ARG A 215 -1.92 9.77 35.69
CA ARG A 215 -1.99 9.01 34.42
C ARG A 215 -0.73 9.14 33.56
N GLY A 216 -0.05 10.28 33.64
CA GLY A 216 1.10 10.64 32.79
C GLY A 216 2.18 9.55 32.69
N PRO A 217 2.70 8.99 33.80
CA PRO A 217 3.73 7.95 33.76
C PRO A 217 3.31 6.70 32.96
N PHE A 218 2.06 6.26 33.11
CA PHE A 218 1.55 5.07 32.41
C PHE A 218 1.34 5.31 30.92
N LEU A 219 0.93 6.53 30.54
CA LEU A 219 0.79 6.92 29.14
C LEU A 219 2.14 7.01 28.44
N LEU A 220 3.15 7.56 29.14
CA LEU A 220 4.53 7.58 28.66
C LEU A 220 5.09 6.15 28.53
N GLU A 221 4.81 5.27 29.49
CA GLU A 221 5.20 3.85 29.41
C GLU A 221 4.58 3.16 28.18
N GLY A 222 3.31 3.42 27.88
CA GLY A 222 2.63 2.95 26.67
C GLY A 222 3.27 3.48 25.40
N ALA A 223 3.55 4.78 25.33
CA ALA A 223 4.21 5.42 24.19
C ALA A 223 5.62 4.85 23.94
N ILE A 224 6.41 4.61 24.99
CA ILE A 224 7.75 4.01 24.89
C ILE A 224 7.66 2.58 24.36
N LYS A 225 6.71 1.78 24.87
CA LYS A 225 6.47 0.41 24.37
C LYS A 225 6.08 0.41 22.89
N GLY A 226 5.23 1.36 22.50
CA GLY A 226 4.84 1.60 21.11
C GLY A 226 6.00 1.95 20.20
N PHE A 227 6.86 2.87 20.65
CA PHE A 227 8.07 3.28 19.94
C PHE A 227 9.07 2.12 19.77
N LEU A 228 9.37 1.39 20.85
CA LEU A 228 10.27 0.23 20.81
C LEU A 228 9.70 -0.88 19.93
N GLY A 229 8.40 -1.14 20.00
CA GLY A 229 7.73 -2.10 19.13
C GLY A 229 7.84 -1.69 17.66
N GLY A 230 7.66 -0.41 17.35
CA GLY A 230 7.85 0.14 16.01
C GLY A 230 9.28 0.02 15.49
N LEU A 231 10.29 0.28 16.33
CA LEU A 231 11.69 0.10 15.94
C LEU A 231 12.00 -1.37 15.61
N ILE A 232 11.53 -2.30 16.44
CA ILE A 232 11.68 -3.74 16.19
C ILE A 232 10.97 -4.13 14.90
N ALA A 233 9.74 -3.64 14.67
CA ALA A 233 8.99 -3.91 13.46
C ALA A 233 9.72 -3.44 12.19
N VAL A 234 10.25 -2.21 12.18
CA VAL A 234 11.06 -1.69 11.07
C VAL A 234 12.31 -2.55 10.86
N GLY A 235 13.00 -2.94 11.94
CA GLY A 235 14.16 -3.82 11.89
C GLY A 235 13.84 -5.19 11.30
N LEU A 236 12.71 -5.79 11.69
CA LEU A 236 12.23 -7.06 11.13
C LEU A 236 11.85 -6.92 9.65
N CYS A 237 11.16 -5.84 9.26
CA CYS A 237 10.88 -5.56 7.85
C CYS A 237 12.16 -5.40 7.04
N ALA A 238 13.17 -4.72 7.59
CA ALA A 238 14.48 -4.55 6.96
C ALA A 238 15.24 -5.89 6.83
N ALA A 239 15.15 -6.76 7.83
CA ALA A 239 15.76 -8.09 7.80
C ALA A 239 15.12 -8.98 6.71
N VAL A 240 13.79 -9.02 6.64
CA VAL A 240 13.05 -9.73 5.59
C VAL A 240 13.40 -9.15 4.21
N PHE A 241 13.36 -7.82 4.07
CA PHE A 241 13.75 -7.17 2.82
C PHE A 241 15.18 -7.51 2.39
N GLY A 242 16.13 -7.48 3.33
CA GLY A 242 17.53 -7.82 3.09
C GLY A 242 17.72 -9.26 2.61
N ALA A 243 16.98 -10.21 3.19
CA ALA A 243 17.00 -11.62 2.76
C ALA A 243 16.51 -11.79 1.32
N PHE A 244 15.44 -11.09 0.93
CA PHE A 244 14.89 -11.15 -0.43
C PHE A 244 15.63 -10.27 -1.44
N ARG A 245 16.44 -9.31 -0.98
CA ARG A 245 17.16 -8.36 -1.85
C ARG A 245 18.09 -9.08 -2.82
N ALA A 246 18.88 -10.04 -2.35
CA ALA A 246 19.82 -10.79 -3.20
C ALA A 246 19.09 -11.51 -4.34
N GLN A 247 17.96 -12.17 -4.04
CA GLN A 247 17.15 -12.86 -5.03
C GLN A 247 16.44 -11.89 -5.99
N SER A 248 16.01 -10.73 -5.50
CA SER A 248 15.37 -9.72 -6.36
C SER A 248 16.31 -9.06 -7.36
N ILE A 249 17.59 -8.89 -6.99
CA ILE A 249 18.62 -8.36 -7.90
C ILE A 249 18.89 -9.38 -9.00
N ALA A 250 19.02 -10.67 -8.65
CA ALA A 250 19.18 -11.75 -9.62
C ALA A 250 18.01 -11.86 -10.61
N LEU A 251 16.79 -11.53 -10.17
CA LEU A 251 15.58 -11.53 -11.00
C LEU A 251 15.33 -10.20 -11.75
N GLY A 252 16.19 -9.18 -11.59
CA GLY A 252 16.02 -7.86 -12.21
C GLY A 252 14.80 -7.07 -11.69
N THR A 253 14.16 -7.51 -10.60
CA THR A 253 12.90 -6.92 -10.12
C THR A 253 13.10 -5.68 -9.25
N GLY A 254 14.28 -5.48 -8.66
CA GLY A 254 14.64 -4.25 -7.95
C GLY A 254 13.61 -3.84 -6.90
N LEU A 255 13.53 -4.61 -5.80
CA LEU A 255 12.57 -4.33 -4.72
C LEU A 255 12.86 -2.97 -4.06
N LEU A 256 11.79 -2.27 -3.72
CA LEU A 256 11.82 -0.99 -3.00
C LEU A 256 11.55 -1.22 -1.51
N PHE A 257 12.38 -0.63 -0.67
CA PHE A 257 12.14 -0.55 0.77
C PHE A 257 11.39 0.74 1.13
N PHE A 258 10.87 0.81 2.36
CA PHE A 258 10.24 2.01 2.87
C PHE A 258 11.16 3.23 2.78
N GLY A 259 10.62 4.34 2.27
CA GLY A 259 11.23 5.65 2.39
C GLY A 259 11.22 6.15 3.84
N PRO A 260 12.01 7.18 4.18
CA PRO A 260 12.12 7.71 5.54
C PRO A 260 10.76 8.17 6.09
N ALA A 261 9.92 8.77 5.26
CA ALA A 261 8.58 9.20 5.66
C ALA A 261 7.68 8.01 6.07
N GLN A 262 7.74 6.89 5.36
CA GLN A 262 6.92 5.70 5.63
C GLN A 262 7.37 5.00 6.92
N ALA A 263 8.69 4.92 7.15
CA ALA A 263 9.24 4.39 8.39
C ALA A 263 8.84 5.25 9.61
N VAL A 264 8.91 6.58 9.48
CA VAL A 264 8.47 7.50 10.53
C VAL A 264 6.96 7.37 10.79
N LEU A 265 6.15 7.23 9.74
CA LEU A 265 4.70 7.05 9.89
C LEU A 265 4.37 5.75 10.64
N LEU A 266 5.09 4.67 10.37
CA LEU A 266 4.94 3.40 11.08
C LEU A 266 5.35 3.51 12.56
N LEU A 267 6.41 4.28 12.87
CA LEU A 267 6.80 4.59 14.25
C LEU A 267 5.76 5.44 14.98
N ILE A 268 5.23 6.48 14.34
CA ILE A 268 4.16 7.31 14.89
C ILE A 268 2.93 6.45 15.18
N PHE A 269 2.56 5.56 14.25
CA PHE A 269 1.43 4.65 14.44
C PHE A 269 1.66 3.71 15.63
N GLY A 270 2.88 3.18 15.81
CA GLY A 270 3.25 2.39 16.99
C GLY A 270 3.12 3.17 18.30
N VAL A 271 3.59 4.42 18.33
CA VAL A 271 3.43 5.31 19.51
C VAL A 271 1.95 5.57 19.80
N LEU A 272 1.14 5.85 18.77
CA LEU A 272 -0.30 6.07 18.92
C LEU A 272 -1.02 4.82 19.44
N LEU A 273 -0.68 3.63 18.95
CA LEU A 273 -1.23 2.37 19.47
C LEU A 273 -0.85 2.15 20.94
N GLY A 274 0.42 2.36 21.29
CA GLY A 274 0.90 2.21 22.66
C GLY A 274 0.29 3.22 23.63
N PHE A 275 0.22 4.48 23.21
CA PHE A 275 -0.40 5.57 23.96
C PHE A 275 -1.91 5.37 24.10
N GLY A 276 -2.61 5.06 23.01
CA GLY A 276 -4.06 4.84 22.99
C GLY A 276 -4.48 3.62 23.80
N GLY A 277 -3.74 2.51 23.68
CA GLY A 277 -3.95 1.33 24.51
C GLY A 277 -3.74 1.60 26.00
N SER A 278 -2.75 2.44 26.34
CA SER A 278 -2.53 2.89 27.71
C SER A 278 -3.67 3.78 28.21
N LEU A 279 -4.10 4.77 27.41
CA LEU A 279 -5.17 5.69 27.76
C LEU A 279 -6.48 4.95 28.08
N PHE A 280 -6.85 3.99 27.23
CA PHE A 280 -8.06 3.18 27.42
C PHE A 280 -7.99 2.35 28.71
N SER A 281 -6.83 1.77 29.02
CA SER A 281 -6.69 0.92 30.21
C SER A 281 -6.59 1.71 31.51
N VAL A 282 -5.79 2.78 31.53
CA VAL A 282 -5.49 3.56 32.74
C VAL A 282 -6.78 4.17 33.32
N GLY A 283 -7.63 4.76 32.47
CA GLY A 283 -8.89 5.37 32.90
C GLY A 283 -9.86 4.38 33.53
N ARG A 284 -9.84 3.11 33.08
CA ARG A 284 -10.69 2.05 33.63
C ARG A 284 -10.18 1.52 34.98
N HIS A 285 -8.85 1.40 35.15
CA HIS A 285 -8.27 0.77 36.33
C HIS A 285 -8.00 1.74 37.49
N LEU A 286 -7.75 3.03 37.23
CA LEU A 286 -7.58 4.05 38.28
C LEU A 286 -8.88 4.44 39.00
N ARG A 287 -10.05 4.01 38.50
CA ARG A 287 -11.33 4.17 39.21
C ARG A 287 -11.50 3.17 40.35
N ASN A 288 -10.73 2.08 40.35
CA ASN A 288 -10.87 0.96 41.28
C ASN A 288 -9.81 0.96 42.39
N VAL A 289 -8.99 2.01 42.47
CA VAL A 289 -7.92 2.24 43.45
C VAL A 289 -8.08 3.65 43.99
#